data_AF-A0A382JTZ3-F1
#
_entry.id   AF-A0A382JTZ3-F1
#
_cell.length_a   1.000
_cell.length_b   1.000
_cell.length_c   1.000
_cell.angle_alpha   90.00
_cell.angle_beta   90.00
_cell.angle_gamma   90.00
#
_symmetry.space_group_name_H-M   'P 1'
#
loop_
_entity.id
_entity.type
_entity.pdbx_description
1 polymer ?
#
loop_
_entity_poly.entity_id
_entity_poly.type
_entity_poly.pdbx_seq_one_letter_code
_entity_poly.pdbx_strand_id
1 'polypeptide(L)' 'VTVHTDKHGNPVHVRLPGRPARRVEVVRERWRIDDEWWREPISREYLAVVLDDGRVLTLYHDLADGSWYVQKG' A
#
# COMPACT_ATOMS: atom_id res chain seq x y z
N VAL A 1 -0.38 -8.41 -3.11
CA VAL A 1 -1.67 -7.72 -3.33
C VAL A 1 -1.56 -6.97 -4.65
N THR A 2 -2.64 -6.78 -5.42
CA THR A 2 -2.54 -5.92 -6.62
C THR A 2 -3.07 -4.54 -6.28
N VAL A 3 -2.25 -3.51 -6.49
CA VAL A 3 -2.61 -2.11 -6.33
C VAL A 3 -2.47 -1.44 -7.69
N HIS A 4 -3.51 -0.74 -8.13
CA HIS A 4 -3.43 0.12 -9.30
C HIS A 4 -3.29 1.55 -8.79
N THR A 5 -2.36 2.31 -9.39
CA THR A 5 -2.10 3.70 -9.03
C THR A 5 -2.52 4.65 -10.14
N ASP A 6 -2.78 5.91 -9.78
CA ASP A 6 -2.88 7.00 -10.75
C ASP A 6 -1.49 7.45 -11.24
N LYS A 7 -1.47 8.47 -12.11
CA LYS A 7 -0.23 9.06 -12.65
C LYS A 7 0.69 9.71 -11.59
N HIS A 8 0.19 9.94 -10.38
CA HIS A 8 0.94 10.50 -9.25
C HIS A 8 1.39 9.42 -8.27
N GLY A 9 1.08 8.15 -8.54
CA GLY A 9 1.41 7.03 -7.65
C GLY A 9 0.43 6.87 -6.49
N ASN A 10 -0.73 7.54 -6.50
CA ASN A 10 -1.75 7.31 -5.48
C ASN A 10 -2.54 6.04 -5.78
N PRO A 11 -2.80 5.17 -4.79
CA PRO A 11 -3.57 3.97 -5.02
C PRO A 11 -5.03 4.33 -5.35
N VAL A 12 -5.55 3.82 -6.46
CA VAL A 12 -6.93 4.03 -6.90
C VAL A 12 -7.77 2.75 -6.77
N HIS A 13 -7.15 1.57 -6.87
CA HIS A 13 -7.82 0.29 -6.65
C HIS A 13 -6.91 -0.70 -5.94
N VAL A 14 -7.52 -1.52 -5.08
CA VAL A 14 -6.85 -2.60 -4.34
C VAL A 14 -7.59 -3.90 -4.60
N ARG A 15 -6.85 -4.96 -4.97
CA ARG A 15 -7.36 -6.33 -5.07
C ARG A 15 -6.62 -7.24 -4.10
N LEU A 16 -7.36 -7.70 -3.09
CA LEU A 16 -6.90 -8.70 -2.15
C LEU A 16 -7.01 -10.11 -2.76
N PRO A 17 -6.17 -11.08 -2.36
CA PRO A 17 -6.29 -12.46 -2.80
C PRO A 17 -7.69 -13.02 -2.54
N GLY A 18 -8.31 -13.62 -3.57
CA GLY A 18 -9.64 -14.22 -3.47
C GLY A 18 -10.80 -13.24 -3.26
N ARG A 19 -10.59 -11.93 -3.46
CA ARG A 19 -11.64 -10.90 -3.31
C ARG A 19 -11.75 -10.07 -4.60
N PRO A 20 -12.94 -9.51 -4.91
CA PRO A 20 -13.08 -8.54 -5.98
C PRO A 20 -12.22 -7.29 -5.70
N ALA A 21 -11.80 -6.60 -6.77
CA ALA A 21 -11.14 -5.32 -6.64
C ALA A 21 -12.10 -4.29 -6.03
N ARG A 22 -11.55 -3.39 -5.21
CA ARG A 22 -12.27 -2.27 -4.61
C ARG A 22 -11.57 -0.96 -4.93
N ARG A 23 -12.34 0.12 -5.07
CA ARG A 23 -11.79 1.46 -5.23
C ARG A 23 -11.27 1.97 -3.89
N VAL A 24 -10.16 2.69 -3.92
CA VAL A 24 -9.70 3.49 -2.78
C VAL A 24 -10.52 4.77 -2.75
N GLU A 25 -11.27 4.98 -1.68
CA GLU A 25 -12.07 6.18 -1.47
C GLU A 25 -11.24 7.33 -0.91
N VAL A 26 -10.39 7.05 0.10
CA VAL A 26 -9.48 8.06 0.64
C VAL A 26 -8.16 7.43 1.08
N VAL A 27 -7.07 8.16 0.89
CA VAL A 27 -5.78 7.91 1.55
C VAL A 27 -5.73 8.80 2.78
N ARG A 28 -5.76 8.22 3.98
CA ARG A 28 -5.76 8.97 5.25
C ARG A 28 -4.37 9.45 5.61
N GLU A 29 -3.39 8.56 5.47
CA GLU A 29 -2.02 8.80 5.89
C GLU A 29 -1.06 8.14 4.91
N ARG A 30 0.11 8.77 4.75
CA ARG A 30 1.25 8.26 3.97
C ARG A 30 2.51 8.51 4.77
N TRP A 31 3.30 7.48 4.99
CA TRP A 31 4.59 7.58 5.67
C TRP A 31 5.59 6.63 5.04
N ARG A 32 6.87 6.93 5.21
CA ARG A 32 7.96 6.14 4.67
C ARG A 32 8.88 5.72 5.80
N ILE A 33 9.34 4.48 5.71
CA ILE A 33 10.39 3.96 6.58
C ILE A 33 11.56 3.59 5.68
N ASP A 34 12.70 4.17 5.97
CA ASP A 34 14.00 3.72 5.49
C ASP A 34 14.79 3.26 6.71
N ASP A 35 15.10 1.98 6.78
CA ASP A 35 15.74 1.34 7.93
C ASP A 35 16.77 0.31 7.47
N GLU A 36 17.57 -0.22 8.40
CA GLU A 36 18.54 -1.30 8.17
C GLU A 36 19.54 -1.02 7.04
N TRP A 37 19.76 0.26 6.73
CA TRP A 37 20.58 0.76 5.63
C TRP A 37 22.06 0.35 5.68
N TRP A 38 22.54 -0.15 6.82
CA TRP A 38 23.89 -0.72 6.99
C TRP A 38 23.97 -2.22 6.67
N ARG A 39 22.85 -2.88 6.35
CA ARG A 39 22.78 -4.31 5.98
C ARG A 39 21.92 -4.51 4.74
N GLU A 40 20.81 -5.26 4.84
CA GLU A 40 19.77 -5.34 3.83
C GLU A 40 18.79 -4.17 4.05
N PRO A 41 18.82 -3.12 3.19
CA PRO A 41 18.02 -1.93 3.40
C PRO A 41 16.53 -2.24 3.32
N ILE A 42 15.77 -1.77 4.32
CA ILE A 42 14.32 -1.75 4.26
C ILE A 42 13.91 -0.37 3.78
N SER A 43 13.23 -0.30 2.63
CA SER A 43 12.66 0.94 2.12
C SER A 43 11.21 0.71 1.75
N ARG A 44 10.29 1.19 2.58
CA ARG A 44 8.85 0.93 2.43
C ARG A 44 8.06 2.21 2.55
N GLU A 45 7.14 2.39 1.62
CA GLU A 45 6.13 3.43 1.71
C GLU A 45 4.81 2.83 2.17
N TYR A 46 4.33 3.27 3.31
CA TYR A 46 3.07 2.85 3.91
C TYR A 46 1.95 3.83 3.59
N LEU A 47 0.75 3.30 3.38
CA LEU A 47 -0.47 4.08 3.19
C LEU A 47 -1.61 3.49 3.99
N ALA A 48 -2.27 4.30 4.81
CA ALA A 48 -3.56 3.96 5.40
C ALA A 48 -4.67 4.39 4.43
N VAL A 49 -5.41 3.45 3.88
CA VAL A 49 -6.46 3.69 2.88
C VAL A 49 -7.83 3.24 3.37
N VAL A 50 -8.87 3.95 2.96
CA VAL A 50 -10.27 3.53 3.10
C VAL A 50 -10.76 3.07 1.74
N LEU A 51 -11.34 1.88 1.68
CA LEU A 51 -12.00 1.36 0.48
C LEU A 51 -13.42 1.91 0.35
N ASP A 52 -13.99 1.82 -0.85
CA ASP A 52 -15.37 2.21 -1.17
C ASP A 52 -16.48 1.51 -0.34
N ASP A 53 -16.15 0.48 0.43
CA ASP A 53 -17.04 -0.19 1.38
C ASP A 53 -16.73 0.14 2.85
N GLY A 54 -15.96 1.20 3.09
CA GLY A 54 -15.63 1.72 4.42
C GLY A 54 -14.52 0.96 5.16
N ARG A 55 -14.01 -0.15 4.62
CA ARG A 55 -12.91 -0.90 5.26
C ARG A 55 -11.61 -0.10 5.20
N VAL A 56 -10.85 -0.14 6.28
CA VAL A 56 -9.51 0.45 6.37
C VAL A 56 -8.47 -0.64 6.13
N LEU A 57 -7.50 -0.36 5.26
CA LEU A 57 -6.31 -1.19 5.06
C LEU A 57 -5.06 -0.35 5.27
N THR A 58 -4.04 -0.95 5.87
CA THR A 58 -2.68 -0.43 5.80
C THR A 58 -1.96 -1.19 4.70
N LEU A 59 -1.59 -0.48 3.63
CA LEU A 59 -0.78 -1.00 2.54
C LEU A 59 0.67 -0.60 2.75
N TYR A 60 1.61 -1.39 2.22
CA TYR A 60 2.94 -0.88 1.94
C TYR A 60 3.41 -1.28 0.54
N HIS A 61 4.10 -0.34 -0.10
CA HIS A 61 4.88 -0.53 -1.31
C HIS A 61 6.32 -0.76 -0.89
N ASP A 62 6.83 -1.95 -1.14
CA ASP A 62 8.25 -2.22 -0.96
C ASP A 62 9.00 -1.56 -2.13
N LEU A 63 9.85 -0.59 -1.81
CA LEU A 63 10.55 0.21 -2.80
C LEU A 63 11.80 -0.51 -3.34
N ALA A 64 12.22 -1.61 -2.70
CA ALA A 64 13.35 -2.40 -3.19
C ALA A 64 12.96 -3.28 -4.38
N ASP A 65 11.77 -3.87 -4.36
CA ASP A 65 11.30 -4.79 -5.41
C ASP A 65 10.04 -4.31 -6.16
N GLY A 66 9.41 -3.22 -5.71
CA GLY A 66 8.20 -2.64 -6.30
C GLY A 66 6.90 -3.38 -5.96
N SER A 67 6.94 -4.32 -5.02
CA SER A 67 5.80 -5.15 -4.67
C SER A 67 4.88 -4.48 -3.66
N TRP A 68 3.59 -4.80 -3.76
CA TRP A 68 2.56 -4.27 -2.86
C TRP A 68 2.03 -5.32 -1.90
N TYR A 69 1.90 -4.91 -0.64
CA TYR A 69 1.48 -5.75 0.47
C TYR A 69 0.41 -5.06 1.30
N VAL A 70 -0.34 -5.86 2.05
CA VAL A 70 -1.20 -5.40 3.14
C VAL A 70 -0.47 -5.73 4.43
N GLN A 71 -0.26 -4.73 5.26
CA GLN A 71 0.24 -4.93 6.61
C GLN A 71 -0.82 -5.72 7.39
N LYS A 72 -0.42 -6.88 7.91
CA LYS A 72 -1.20 -7.59 8.92
C LYS A 72 -0.86 -6.96 10.27
N GLY A 73 -1.89 -6.62 11.05
CA GLY A 73 -1.74 -6.32 12.47
C GLY A 73 -1.38 -7.56 13.25
#